data_AF-A0A7V3CXE5-F1
#
_entry.id   AF-A0A7V3CXE5-F1
#
_cell.length_a   1.000
_cell.length_b   1.000
_cell.length_c   1.000
_cell.angle_alpha   90.00
_cell.angle_beta   90.00
_cell.angle_gamma   90.00
#
_symmetry.space_group_name_H-M   'P 1'
#
loop_
_entity.id
_entity.type
_entity.pdbx_description
1 polymer ?
#
loop_
_entity_poly.entity_id
_entity_poly.type
_entity_poly.pdbx_seq_one_letter_code
_entity_poly.pdbx_strand_id
1 'polypeptide(L)'
;MSQVLFVLLALMIPAFRDWIMSNSGDQNLNDVYEMVNAFRMFGLARGYTFGMPLFQGLCIVIAYVLGTYHSSRYYFLIPFFLLSIAVNARIALISLFIAPAIIFVLQFKRRFFSQAYKLMVIFFIFFSLTQVTKYNAENSTKLNVWVWLYSGIDEVVSFKGGDAKGNLESLTDTMWFMPKGIELLFGTGENVFGGNYRSSDIGYVINLFYGGLIFSVLLYASYTFLIFKCIGTSPIEKSLKYILLTYLLIANLKGNVCTPNDLLYGIMVISLFILVYNKQINNQIVL
;
A
#
# COMPACT_ATOMS: atom_id res chain seq x y z
N MET A 1 -1.87 10.18 -12.08
CA MET A 1 -2.07 11.63 -11.80
C MET A 1 -3.53 11.99 -11.71
N SER A 2 -4.38 11.56 -12.66
CA SER A 2 -5.82 11.88 -12.67
C SER A 2 -6.55 11.56 -11.35
N GLN A 3 -6.22 10.45 -10.69
CA GLN A 3 -6.83 10.12 -9.40
C GLN A 3 -6.45 11.07 -8.26
N VAL A 4 -5.23 11.61 -8.27
CA VAL A 4 -4.83 12.60 -7.26
C VAL A 4 -5.57 13.92 -7.47
N LEU A 5 -5.86 14.29 -8.73
CA LEU A 5 -6.67 15.46 -9.04
C LEU A 5 -8.08 15.35 -8.45
N PHE A 6 -8.73 14.20 -8.61
CA PHE A 6 -10.05 13.96 -8.01
C PHE A 6 -10.02 13.97 -6.49
N VAL A 7 -8.94 13.49 -5.87
CA VAL A 7 -8.74 13.60 -4.42
C VAL A 7 -8.64 15.06 -3.98
N LEU A 8 -7.86 15.87 -4.70
CA LEU A 8 -7.74 17.31 -4.42
C LEU A 8 -9.09 18.01 -4.55
N LEU A 9 -9.84 17.73 -5.61
CA LEU A 9 -11.19 18.27 -5.80
C LEU A 9 -12.14 17.85 -4.67
N ALA A 10 -12.10 16.59 -4.25
CA ALA A 10 -12.93 16.08 -3.15
C ALA A 10 -12.53 16.68 -1.78
N LEU A 11 -11.26 17.05 -1.59
CA LEU A 11 -10.81 17.75 -0.38
C LEU A 11 -11.21 19.22 -0.38
N MET A 12 -11.15 19.90 -1.52
CA MET A 12 -11.46 21.33 -1.65
C MET A 12 -12.95 21.61 -1.74
N ILE A 13 -13.74 20.68 -2.30
CA ILE A 13 -15.17 20.85 -2.57
C ILE A 13 -15.92 19.68 -1.90
N PRO A 14 -16.39 19.84 -0.64
CA PRO A 14 -17.14 18.80 0.05
C PRO A 14 -18.36 18.30 -0.73
N ALA A 15 -19.09 19.19 -1.42
CA ALA A 15 -20.22 18.82 -2.26
C ALA A 15 -19.84 17.86 -3.41
N PHE A 16 -18.63 17.98 -3.95
CA PHE A 16 -18.13 17.06 -4.97
C PHE A 16 -17.84 15.68 -4.38
N ARG A 17 -17.28 15.63 -3.15
CA ARG A 17 -17.12 14.38 -2.42
C ARG A 17 -18.48 13.72 -2.16
N ASP A 18 -19.45 14.46 -1.62
CA ASP A 18 -20.78 13.93 -1.32
C ASP A 18 -21.49 13.38 -2.57
N TRP A 19 -21.29 14.04 -3.71
CA TRP A 19 -21.76 13.54 -5.01
C TRP A 19 -21.07 12.23 -5.42
N ILE A 20 -19.76 12.10 -5.25
CA ILE A 20 -19.07 10.82 -5.50
C ILE A 20 -19.67 9.73 -4.61
N MET A 21 -19.86 10.03 -3.32
CA MET A 21 -20.35 9.08 -2.33
C MET A 21 -21.76 8.57 -2.66
N SER A 22 -22.68 9.48 -3.02
CA SER A 22 -24.05 9.12 -3.37
C SER A 22 -24.17 8.30 -4.65
N ASN A 23 -23.18 8.38 -5.54
CA ASN A 23 -23.16 7.65 -6.81
C ASN A 23 -22.25 6.41 -6.81
N SER A 24 -21.47 6.18 -5.74
CA SER A 24 -20.52 5.06 -5.65
C SER A 24 -21.01 3.90 -4.78
N GLY A 25 -22.04 4.12 -3.95
CA GLY A 25 -22.61 3.13 -3.03
C GLY A 25 -23.72 2.28 -3.65
N ASP A 26 -23.75 1.00 -3.29
CA ASP A 26 -24.92 0.12 -3.42
C ASP A 26 -25.89 0.46 -2.29
N GLN A 27 -27.16 0.79 -2.61
CA GLN A 27 -28.14 1.37 -1.67
C GLN A 27 -28.48 0.47 -0.46
N ASN A 28 -28.02 -0.78 -0.47
CA ASN A 28 -28.32 -1.80 0.54
C ASN A 28 -27.35 -1.87 1.73
N LEU A 29 -26.33 -1.01 1.80
CA LEU A 29 -25.26 -1.07 2.82
C LEU A 29 -25.06 0.25 3.58
N ASN A 30 -26.09 1.10 3.62
CA ASN A 30 -26.01 2.50 4.08
C ASN A 30 -25.37 2.68 5.47
N ASP A 31 -25.61 1.79 6.44
CA ASP A 31 -25.15 2.02 7.83
C ASP A 31 -23.63 1.80 8.04
N VAL A 32 -23.05 0.78 7.38
CA VAL A 32 -21.59 0.52 7.42
C VAL A 32 -20.86 1.51 6.53
N TYR A 33 -21.49 1.87 5.40
CA TYR A 33 -21.03 2.93 4.55
C TYR A 33 -21.00 4.24 5.33
N GLU A 34 -22.05 4.71 6.00
CA GLU A 34 -22.04 5.99 6.73
C GLU A 34 -20.87 6.18 7.72
N MET A 35 -20.47 5.15 8.47
CA MET A 35 -19.32 5.21 9.39
C MET A 35 -17.95 5.25 8.67
N VAL A 36 -17.77 4.50 7.59
CA VAL A 36 -16.51 4.49 6.80
C VAL A 36 -16.45 5.69 5.84
N ASN A 37 -17.61 6.13 5.35
CA ASN A 37 -17.85 7.21 4.39
C ASN A 37 -17.59 8.59 4.99
N ALA A 38 -17.82 8.77 6.29
CA ALA A 38 -17.63 10.06 6.90
C ALA A 38 -16.14 10.53 6.80
N PHE A 39 -15.17 9.61 6.74
CA PHE A 39 -13.73 9.95 6.84
C PHE A 39 -12.82 9.49 5.70
N ARG A 40 -13.28 8.60 4.80
CA ARG A 40 -12.46 8.01 3.72
C ARG A 40 -13.15 8.16 2.35
N MET A 41 -12.54 7.63 1.30
CA MET A 41 -13.02 7.63 -0.10
C MET A 41 -12.96 8.97 -0.81
N PHE A 42 -11.74 9.48 -0.94
CA PHE A 42 -11.42 10.59 -1.81
C PHE A 42 -11.00 10.06 -3.19
N GLY A 43 -11.87 10.19 -4.19
CA GLY A 43 -11.63 9.88 -5.62
C GLY A 43 -12.73 9.03 -6.30
N LEU A 44 -12.55 8.62 -7.56
CA LEU A 44 -13.51 7.85 -8.39
C LEU A 44 -13.25 6.33 -8.65
N ALA A 45 -12.03 5.81 -8.46
CA ALA A 45 -11.70 4.37 -8.47
C ALA A 45 -12.45 3.51 -7.43
N ARG A 46 -12.73 2.25 -7.79
CA ARG A 46 -13.42 1.29 -6.90
C ARG A 46 -12.59 0.84 -5.69
N GLY A 47 -11.26 0.89 -5.78
CA GLY A 47 -10.33 0.34 -4.78
C GLY A 47 -9.81 1.30 -3.72
N TYR A 48 -10.43 2.46 -3.45
CA TYR A 48 -9.81 3.50 -2.60
C TYR A 48 -9.50 3.14 -1.17
N THR A 49 -10.23 2.21 -0.59
CA THR A 49 -10.02 1.85 0.81
C THR A 49 -8.82 0.91 0.97
N PHE A 50 -8.26 0.38 -0.14
CA PHE A 50 -7.16 -0.58 -0.13
C PHE A 50 -6.30 -0.57 -1.41
N GLY A 51 -6.80 -1.12 -2.52
CA GLY A 51 -6.03 -1.39 -3.74
C GLY A 51 -5.43 -0.15 -4.41
N MET A 52 -6.21 0.94 -4.53
CA MET A 52 -5.77 2.16 -5.20
C MET A 52 -4.68 2.92 -4.42
N PRO A 53 -4.80 3.13 -3.09
CA PRO A 53 -3.69 3.64 -2.30
C PRO A 53 -2.44 2.78 -2.42
N LEU A 54 -2.58 1.45 -2.43
CA LEU A 54 -1.44 0.56 -2.63
C LEU A 54 -0.77 0.77 -4.00
N PHE A 55 -1.55 0.98 -5.06
CA PHE A 55 -1.04 1.37 -6.37
C PHE A 55 -0.36 2.76 -6.35
N GLN A 56 -0.89 3.73 -5.61
CA GLN A 56 -0.21 5.02 -5.41
C GLN A 56 1.12 4.86 -4.65
N GLY A 57 1.16 3.93 -3.69
CA GLY A 57 2.39 3.54 -3.02
C GLY A 57 3.41 2.93 -4.00
N LEU A 58 2.96 2.14 -4.97
CA LEU A 58 3.79 1.69 -6.09
C LEU A 58 4.27 2.87 -6.96
N CYS A 59 3.44 3.89 -7.21
CA CYS A 59 3.89 5.09 -7.89
C CYS A 59 5.00 5.84 -7.11
N ILE A 60 4.91 5.88 -5.78
CA ILE A 60 5.99 6.42 -4.92
C ILE A 60 7.27 5.60 -5.09
N VAL A 61 7.19 4.26 -5.11
CA VAL A 61 8.34 3.38 -5.37
C VAL A 61 9.02 3.76 -6.69
N ILE A 62 8.25 3.86 -7.77
CA ILE A 62 8.77 4.18 -9.10
C ILE A 62 9.40 5.57 -9.11
N ALA A 63 8.70 6.57 -8.57
CA ALA A 63 9.18 7.95 -8.49
C ALA A 63 10.49 8.04 -7.70
N TYR A 64 10.61 7.30 -6.60
CA TYR A 64 11.82 7.29 -5.77
C TYR A 64 13.00 6.59 -6.46
N VAL A 65 12.76 5.45 -7.13
CA VAL A 65 13.78 4.74 -7.92
C VAL A 65 14.28 5.63 -9.06
N LEU A 66 13.38 6.20 -9.88
CA LEU A 66 13.76 7.11 -10.96
C LEU A 66 14.43 8.39 -10.43
N GLY A 67 13.97 8.89 -9.27
CA GLY A 67 14.59 9.98 -8.53
C GLY A 67 16.05 9.73 -8.15
N THR A 68 16.37 8.47 -7.85
CA THR A 68 17.70 8.06 -7.41
C THR A 68 18.65 7.79 -8.57
N TYR A 69 18.15 7.15 -9.63
CA TYR A 69 18.99 6.64 -10.71
C TYR A 69 18.96 7.49 -11.98
N HIS A 70 17.92 8.30 -12.20
CA HIS A 70 17.74 9.05 -13.44
C HIS A 70 17.72 10.57 -13.21
N SER A 71 16.78 11.11 -12.43
CA SER A 71 16.68 12.57 -12.22
C SER A 71 15.90 12.90 -10.95
N SER A 72 16.41 13.82 -10.13
CA SER A 72 15.76 14.25 -8.89
C SER A 72 14.35 14.84 -9.09
N ARG A 73 13.99 15.27 -10.31
CA ARG A 73 12.65 15.79 -10.64
C ARG A 73 11.52 14.81 -10.30
N TYR A 74 11.78 13.50 -10.35
CA TYR A 74 10.76 12.49 -10.06
C TYR A 74 10.32 12.52 -8.59
N TYR A 75 11.16 13.03 -7.66
CA TYR A 75 10.75 13.20 -6.26
C TYR A 75 9.60 14.19 -6.09
N PHE A 76 9.42 15.14 -7.02
CA PHE A 76 8.31 16.09 -6.99
C PHE A 76 6.93 15.40 -7.09
N LEU A 77 6.87 14.17 -7.61
CA LEU A 77 5.62 13.41 -7.69
C LEU A 77 5.20 12.79 -6.34
N ILE A 78 6.15 12.59 -5.40
CA ILE A 78 5.90 11.88 -4.15
C ILE A 78 4.85 12.59 -3.27
N PRO A 79 4.90 13.92 -3.03
CA PRO A 79 3.90 14.61 -2.21
C PRO A 79 2.45 14.43 -2.70
N PHE A 80 2.25 14.39 -4.03
CA PHE A 80 0.94 14.19 -4.63
C PHE A 80 0.35 12.81 -4.31
N PHE A 81 1.17 11.76 -4.39
CA PHE A 81 0.73 10.41 -4.03
C PHE A 81 0.54 10.27 -2.52
N LEU A 82 1.42 10.86 -1.71
CA LEU A 82 1.31 10.82 -0.25
C LEU A 82 0.01 11.44 0.24
N LEU A 83 -0.39 12.59 -0.30
CA LEU A 83 -1.65 13.22 0.05
C LEU A 83 -2.83 12.26 -0.17
N SER A 84 -2.87 11.61 -1.34
CA SER A 84 -3.96 10.71 -1.66
C SER A 84 -3.97 9.43 -0.83
N ILE A 85 -2.79 8.90 -0.50
CA ILE A 85 -2.66 7.75 0.40
C ILE A 85 -3.14 8.11 1.81
N ALA A 86 -2.71 9.27 2.34
CA ALA A 86 -2.97 9.69 3.71
C ALA A 86 -4.47 9.81 4.00
N VAL A 87 -5.24 10.39 3.06
CA VAL A 87 -6.69 10.59 3.22
C VAL A 87 -7.51 9.31 2.94
N ASN A 88 -6.91 8.30 2.30
CA ASN A 88 -7.62 7.08 1.89
C ASN A 88 -7.22 5.84 2.69
N ALA A 89 -5.99 5.32 2.53
CA ALA A 89 -5.53 4.13 3.23
C ALA A 89 -4.04 4.20 3.60
N ARG A 90 -3.78 4.37 4.90
CA ARG A 90 -2.45 4.62 5.48
C ARG A 90 -1.44 3.50 5.25
N ILE A 91 -1.90 2.26 5.01
CA ILE A 91 -1.02 1.10 4.78
C ILE A 91 -0.04 1.34 3.63
N ALA A 92 -0.46 2.05 2.58
CA ALA A 92 0.41 2.32 1.44
C ALA A 92 1.54 3.31 1.72
N LEU A 93 1.52 4.02 2.87
CA LEU A 93 2.65 4.85 3.31
C LEU A 93 3.92 4.03 3.56
N ILE A 94 3.79 2.71 3.75
CA ILE A 94 4.94 1.84 3.93
C ILE A 94 5.90 1.86 2.75
N SER A 95 5.41 2.19 1.55
CA SER A 95 6.26 2.34 0.35
C SER A 95 7.29 3.47 0.49
N LEU A 96 6.98 4.51 1.28
CA LEU A 96 7.89 5.62 1.59
C LEU A 96 9.10 5.16 2.42
N PHE A 97 8.99 4.05 3.15
CA PHE A 97 10.08 3.51 3.95
C PHE A 97 10.81 2.37 3.23
N ILE A 98 10.06 1.46 2.59
CA ILE A 98 10.65 0.28 1.91
C ILE A 98 11.57 0.72 0.78
N ALA A 99 11.14 1.64 -0.10
CA ALA A 99 11.94 2.02 -1.27
C ALA A 99 13.29 2.65 -0.89
N PRO A 100 13.33 3.68 -0.03
CA PRO A 100 14.60 4.23 0.47
C PRO A 100 15.45 3.22 1.23
N ALA A 101 14.86 2.39 2.10
CA ALA A 101 15.60 1.41 2.89
C ALA A 101 16.31 0.38 2.01
N ILE A 102 15.61 -0.17 1.01
CA ILE A 102 16.19 -1.16 0.11
C ILE A 102 17.27 -0.53 -0.77
N ILE A 103 17.04 0.67 -1.31
CA ILE A 103 18.06 1.39 -2.08
C ILE A 103 19.28 1.70 -1.23
N PHE A 104 19.08 2.11 0.03
CA PHE A 104 20.17 2.34 0.98
C PHE A 104 21.00 1.07 1.19
N VAL A 105 20.35 -0.08 1.45
CA VAL A 105 21.05 -1.38 1.60
C VAL A 105 21.82 -1.75 0.32
N LEU A 106 21.19 -1.62 -0.86
CA LEU A 106 21.81 -1.98 -2.14
C LEU A 106 22.97 -1.05 -2.53
N GLN A 107 22.96 0.21 -2.09
CA GLN A 107 23.98 1.22 -2.42
C GLN A 107 24.88 1.60 -1.24
N PHE A 108 24.77 0.92 -0.10
CA PHE A 108 25.37 1.32 1.16
C PHE A 108 26.85 1.69 1.01
N LYS A 109 27.63 0.81 0.37
CA LYS A 109 29.08 1.00 0.18
C LYS A 109 29.46 2.16 -0.75
N ARG A 110 28.56 2.60 -1.64
CA ARG A 110 28.86 3.59 -2.69
C ARG A 110 28.36 4.99 -2.37
N ARG A 111 27.24 5.11 -1.67
CA ARG A 111 26.52 6.40 -1.49
C ARG A 111 25.92 6.57 -0.09
N PHE A 112 26.58 6.05 0.95
CA PHE A 112 26.09 6.10 2.33
C PHE A 112 25.55 7.48 2.74
N PHE A 113 26.40 8.52 2.74
CA PHE A 113 26.02 9.85 3.22
C PHE A 113 24.86 10.47 2.42
N SER A 114 24.89 10.35 1.09
CA SER A 114 23.83 10.87 0.23
C SER A 114 22.48 10.20 0.50
N GLN A 115 22.47 8.87 0.72
CA GLN A 115 21.24 8.14 0.99
C GLN A 115 20.77 8.31 2.44
N ALA A 116 21.71 8.39 3.40
CA ALA A 116 21.41 8.67 4.81
C ALA A 116 20.75 10.05 4.97
N TYR A 117 21.27 11.09 4.30
CA TYR A 117 20.66 12.41 4.29
C TYR A 117 19.23 12.38 3.75
N LYS A 118 18.96 11.67 2.65
CA LYS A 118 17.60 11.54 2.11
C LYS A 118 16.65 10.83 3.08
N LEU A 119 17.11 9.77 3.74
CA LEU A 119 16.34 9.09 4.77
C LEU A 119 16.02 10.05 5.92
N MET A 120 17.02 10.80 6.41
CA MET A 120 16.81 11.82 7.44
C MET A 120 15.80 12.88 7.03
N VAL A 121 15.86 13.38 5.79
CA VAL A 121 14.88 14.34 5.26
C VAL A 121 13.48 13.74 5.24
N ILE A 122 13.32 12.49 4.78
CA ILE A 122 12.02 11.80 4.78
C ILE A 122 11.49 11.65 6.21
N PHE A 123 12.33 11.20 7.15
CA PHE A 123 11.94 11.08 8.56
C PHE A 123 11.58 12.43 9.18
N PHE A 124 12.33 13.49 8.87
CA PHE A 124 12.07 14.84 9.36
C PHE A 124 10.74 15.39 8.82
N ILE A 125 10.48 15.22 7.51
CA ILE A 125 9.20 15.61 6.90
C ILE A 125 8.05 14.83 7.55
N PHE A 126 8.20 13.50 7.67
CA PHE A 126 7.18 12.67 8.28
C PHE A 126 6.91 13.06 9.74
N PHE A 127 7.97 13.27 10.53
CA PHE A 127 7.87 13.75 11.91
C PHE A 127 7.16 15.11 11.98
N SER A 128 7.55 16.06 11.13
CA SER A 128 6.91 17.39 11.08
C SER A 128 5.42 17.30 10.75
N LEU A 129 5.05 16.46 9.78
CA LEU A 129 3.66 16.18 9.45
C LEU A 129 2.90 15.59 10.64
N THR A 130 3.51 14.66 11.40
CA THR A 130 2.85 14.11 12.60
C THR A 130 2.54 15.18 13.65
N GLN A 131 3.45 16.14 13.87
CA GLN A 131 3.23 17.23 14.82
C GLN A 131 2.11 18.17 14.36
N VAL A 132 2.11 18.53 13.06
CA VAL A 132 1.05 19.36 12.47
C VAL A 132 -0.31 18.66 12.55
N THR A 133 -0.37 17.37 12.22
CA THR A 133 -1.60 16.57 12.29
C THR A 133 -2.11 16.49 13.73
N LYS A 134 -1.22 16.24 14.71
CA LYS A 134 -1.57 16.22 16.13
C LYS A 134 -2.18 17.54 16.59
N TYR A 135 -1.50 18.66 16.32
CA TYR A 135 -1.97 19.99 16.70
C TYR A 135 -3.37 20.30 16.11
N ASN A 136 -3.60 19.99 14.83
CA ASN A 136 -4.90 20.24 14.20
C ASN A 136 -5.99 19.29 14.72
N ALA A 137 -5.64 18.05 15.06
CA ALA A 137 -6.59 17.09 15.62
C ALA A 137 -7.03 17.48 17.04
N GLU A 138 -6.11 17.91 17.90
CA GLU A 138 -6.40 18.35 19.28
C GLU A 138 -7.30 19.60 19.32
N ASN A 139 -7.18 20.48 18.32
CA ASN A 139 -8.02 21.67 18.18
C ASN A 139 -9.35 21.42 17.43
N SER A 140 -9.59 20.19 16.98
CA SER A 140 -10.81 19.83 16.25
C SER A 140 -11.93 19.40 17.20
N THR A 141 -13.09 20.07 17.10
CA THR A 141 -14.27 19.77 17.94
C THR A 141 -15.21 18.73 17.33
N LYS A 142 -14.99 18.34 16.07
CA LYS A 142 -15.78 17.33 15.33
C LYS A 142 -14.85 16.29 14.73
N LEU A 143 -15.38 15.09 14.52
CA LEU A 143 -14.70 14.04 13.76
C LEU A 143 -14.46 14.57 12.32
N ASN A 144 -13.20 14.71 11.92
CA ASN A 144 -12.78 15.27 10.64
C ASN A 144 -11.52 14.57 10.12
N VAL A 145 -11.01 14.99 8.95
CA VAL A 145 -9.82 14.39 8.32
C VAL A 145 -8.58 14.48 9.22
N TRP A 146 -8.42 15.54 10.02
CA TRP A 146 -7.28 15.69 10.94
C TRP A 146 -7.33 14.66 12.07
N VAL A 147 -8.51 14.48 12.68
CA VAL A 147 -8.74 13.45 13.70
C VAL A 147 -8.50 12.05 13.12
N TRP A 148 -8.94 11.80 11.88
CA TRP A 148 -8.67 10.54 11.18
C TRP A 148 -7.18 10.30 10.90
N LEU A 149 -6.43 11.32 10.49
CA LEU A 149 -4.99 11.19 10.27
C LEU A 149 -4.25 10.94 11.59
N TYR A 150 -4.63 11.67 12.64
CA TYR A 150 -4.03 11.53 13.97
C TYR A 150 -4.30 10.17 14.59
N SER A 151 -5.51 9.62 14.44
CA SER A 151 -5.84 8.30 15.01
C SER A 151 -4.91 7.20 14.50
N GLY A 152 -4.45 7.28 13.24
CA GLY A 152 -3.47 6.34 12.73
C GLY A 152 -2.07 6.47 13.32
N ILE A 153 -1.68 7.67 13.72
CA ILE A 153 -0.42 7.92 14.42
C ILE A 153 -0.54 7.41 15.86
N ASP A 154 -1.64 7.72 16.52
CA ASP A 154 -1.93 7.30 17.89
C ASP A 154 -2.01 5.77 18.03
N GLU A 155 -2.59 5.07 17.05
CA GLU A 155 -2.60 3.60 16.97
C GLU A 155 -1.17 3.02 17.01
N VAL A 156 -0.25 3.57 16.20
CA VAL A 156 1.14 3.07 16.12
C VAL A 156 1.93 3.39 17.40
N VAL A 157 1.75 4.59 17.97
CA VAL A 157 2.44 4.99 19.20
C VAL A 157 1.94 4.20 20.40
N SER A 158 0.62 4.02 20.53
CA SER A 158 0.00 3.22 21.60
C SER A 158 0.46 1.76 21.52
N PHE A 159 0.52 1.18 20.31
CA PHE A 159 1.00 -0.19 20.12
C PHE A 159 2.45 -0.38 20.61
N LYS A 160 3.33 0.60 20.41
CA LYS A 160 4.70 0.57 20.96
C LYS A 160 4.71 0.63 22.49
N GLY A 161 3.73 1.29 23.10
CA GLY A 161 3.53 1.36 24.55
C GLY A 161 2.94 0.10 25.17
N GLY A 162 2.55 -0.90 24.36
CA GLY A 162 1.90 -2.13 24.81
C GLY A 162 0.37 -2.12 24.69
N ASP A 163 -0.23 -0.98 24.33
CA ASP A 163 -1.68 -0.84 24.18
C ASP A 163 -2.05 -0.86 22.69
N ALA A 164 -2.46 -2.03 22.20
CA ALA A 164 -3.06 -2.11 20.86
C ALA A 164 -4.40 -1.36 20.87
N LYS A 165 -4.62 -0.47 19.89
CA LYS A 165 -5.89 0.26 19.71
C LYS A 165 -6.35 0.16 18.26
N GLY A 166 -7.65 0.25 18.05
CA GLY A 166 -8.25 0.46 16.73
C GLY A 166 -7.92 -0.66 15.73
N ASN A 167 -7.39 -0.31 14.56
CA ASN A 167 -7.11 -1.29 13.51
C ASN A 167 -6.04 -2.32 13.89
N LEU A 168 -5.06 -1.94 14.72
CA LEU A 168 -3.95 -2.83 15.09
C LEU A 168 -4.39 -3.88 16.12
N GLU A 169 -5.24 -3.50 17.07
CA GLU A 169 -5.85 -4.40 18.06
C GLU A 169 -6.70 -5.49 17.37
N SER A 170 -7.57 -5.08 16.44
CA SER A 170 -8.38 -6.05 15.69
C SER A 170 -7.51 -7.02 14.87
N LEU A 171 -6.42 -6.51 14.26
CA LEU A 171 -5.47 -7.33 13.52
C LEU A 171 -4.75 -8.37 14.39
N THR A 172 -4.31 -8.02 15.59
CA THR A 172 -3.55 -8.94 16.45
C THR A 172 -4.43 -9.93 17.19
N ASP A 173 -5.58 -9.49 17.70
CA ASP A 173 -6.34 -10.27 18.69
C ASP A 173 -7.45 -11.10 18.06
N THR A 174 -8.02 -10.62 16.94
CA THR A 174 -9.22 -11.23 16.35
C THR A 174 -9.02 -11.77 14.94
N MET A 175 -8.13 -11.16 14.16
CA MET A 175 -7.95 -11.51 12.75
C MET A 175 -6.79 -12.49 12.50
N TRP A 176 -5.92 -12.72 13.50
CA TRP A 176 -4.79 -13.65 13.40
C TRP A 176 -5.16 -15.06 13.90
N PHE A 177 -5.79 -15.84 13.03
CA PHE A 177 -6.12 -17.24 13.29
C PHE A 177 -5.83 -18.11 12.06
N MET A 178 -5.66 -19.41 12.25
CA MET A 178 -5.26 -20.34 11.19
C MET A 178 -6.10 -21.62 11.23
N PRO A 179 -6.33 -22.28 10.07
CA PRO A 179 -6.91 -23.62 10.03
C PRO A 179 -6.00 -24.62 10.76
N LYS A 180 -6.57 -25.71 11.26
CA LYS A 180 -5.85 -26.72 12.07
C LYS A 180 -5.88 -28.09 11.41
N GLY A 181 -4.90 -28.94 11.74
CA GLY A 181 -4.83 -30.30 11.21
C GLY A 181 -4.61 -30.33 9.69
N ILE A 182 -5.35 -31.17 8.98
CA ILE A 182 -5.22 -31.37 7.53
C ILE A 182 -5.63 -30.13 6.72
N GLU A 183 -6.55 -29.34 7.27
CA GLU A 183 -7.02 -28.08 6.68
C GLU A 183 -5.90 -27.04 6.59
N LEU A 184 -4.84 -27.15 7.40
CA LEU A 184 -3.67 -26.29 7.24
C LEU A 184 -2.97 -26.53 5.90
N LEU A 185 -2.98 -27.75 5.39
CA LEU A 185 -2.33 -28.11 4.13
C LEU A 185 -3.20 -27.75 2.91
N PHE A 186 -4.50 -28.04 2.97
CA PHE A 186 -5.42 -27.94 1.83
C PHE A 186 -6.41 -26.78 1.91
N GLY A 187 -6.54 -26.12 3.06
CA GLY A 187 -7.57 -25.13 3.33
C GLY A 187 -8.94 -25.77 3.59
N THR A 188 -9.90 -24.92 3.93
CA THR A 188 -11.32 -25.27 4.04
C THR A 188 -12.11 -24.89 2.77
N GLY A 189 -11.50 -24.12 1.86
CA GLY A 189 -12.18 -23.56 0.68
C GLY A 189 -12.94 -22.26 0.96
N GLU A 190 -12.92 -21.79 2.21
CA GLU A 190 -13.71 -20.63 2.63
C GLU A 190 -12.92 -19.33 2.43
N ASN A 191 -13.62 -18.30 1.96
CA ASN A 191 -13.12 -16.93 2.03
C ASN A 191 -13.58 -16.30 3.35
N VAL A 192 -12.67 -16.24 4.32
CA VAL A 192 -12.92 -15.65 5.65
C VAL A 192 -12.93 -14.12 5.65
N PHE A 193 -12.86 -13.45 4.51
CA PHE A 193 -13.04 -12.00 4.45
C PHE A 193 -14.52 -11.63 4.60
N GLY A 194 -14.88 -10.86 5.64
CA GLY A 194 -16.25 -10.43 5.90
C GLY A 194 -17.18 -11.56 6.36
N GLY A 195 -16.64 -12.67 6.87
CA GLY A 195 -17.42 -13.81 7.34
C GLY A 195 -18.21 -13.53 8.62
N ASN A 196 -19.41 -14.10 8.75
CA ASN A 196 -20.34 -13.86 9.86
C ASN A 196 -19.85 -14.38 11.23
N TYR A 197 -19.07 -15.47 11.25
CA TYR A 197 -18.61 -16.10 12.49
C TYR A 197 -17.15 -15.80 12.83
N ARG A 198 -16.30 -15.72 11.80
CA ARG A 198 -14.89 -15.30 11.91
C ARG A 198 -14.52 -14.56 10.64
N SER A 199 -13.95 -13.36 10.82
CA SER A 199 -13.48 -12.54 9.71
C SER A 199 -12.01 -12.19 9.88
N SER A 200 -11.24 -12.22 8.80
CA SER A 200 -9.87 -11.70 8.77
C SER A 200 -9.66 -10.83 7.55
N ASP A 201 -9.08 -9.65 7.77
CA ASP A 201 -8.58 -8.79 6.70
C ASP A 201 -7.17 -9.20 6.25
N ILE A 202 -6.51 -10.15 6.93
CA ILE A 202 -5.11 -10.48 6.65
C ILE A 202 -5.05 -11.42 5.44
N GLY A 203 -4.39 -10.97 4.36
CA GLY A 203 -4.30 -11.72 3.12
C GLY A 203 -3.70 -13.12 3.29
N TYR A 204 -2.72 -13.28 4.18
CA TYR A 204 -2.14 -14.60 4.50
C TYR A 204 -3.14 -15.55 5.14
N VAL A 205 -3.93 -15.05 6.09
CA VAL A 205 -4.97 -15.84 6.76
C VAL A 205 -6.04 -16.24 5.75
N ILE A 206 -6.51 -15.28 4.96
CA ILE A 206 -7.51 -15.54 3.90
C ILE A 206 -7.03 -16.65 2.96
N ASN A 207 -5.79 -16.56 2.46
CA ASN A 207 -5.27 -17.56 1.51
C ASN A 207 -5.06 -18.94 2.15
N LEU A 208 -4.71 -19.01 3.43
CA LEU A 208 -4.61 -20.26 4.17
C LEU A 208 -5.97 -20.95 4.34
N PHE A 209 -7.02 -20.21 4.66
CA PHE A 209 -8.38 -20.78 4.71
C PHE A 209 -8.87 -21.18 3.33
N TYR A 210 -8.56 -20.39 2.31
CA TYR A 210 -9.04 -20.63 0.95
C TYR A 210 -8.45 -21.89 0.31
N GLY A 211 -7.14 -22.16 0.48
CA GLY A 211 -6.49 -23.32 -0.16
C GLY A 211 -5.30 -23.90 0.58
N GLY A 212 -5.09 -23.50 1.83
CA GLY A 212 -4.03 -24.02 2.69
C GLY A 212 -2.63 -23.58 2.27
N LEU A 213 -1.64 -24.24 2.86
CA LEU A 213 -0.23 -24.01 2.58
C LEU A 213 0.14 -24.33 1.13
N ILE A 214 -0.45 -25.37 0.53
CA ILE A 214 -0.11 -25.77 -0.85
C ILE A 214 -0.49 -24.65 -1.82
N PHE A 215 -1.74 -24.17 -1.76
CA PHE A 215 -2.20 -23.04 -2.56
C PHE A 215 -1.37 -21.79 -2.30
N SER A 216 -1.15 -21.45 -1.02
CA SER A 216 -0.42 -20.25 -0.63
C SER A 216 1.01 -20.24 -1.17
N VAL A 217 1.73 -21.37 -1.06
CA VAL A 217 3.09 -21.51 -1.61
C VAL A 217 3.08 -21.35 -3.13
N LEU A 218 2.17 -22.02 -3.84
CA LEU A 218 2.07 -21.90 -5.30
C LEU A 218 1.77 -20.46 -5.73
N LEU A 219 0.85 -19.79 -5.03
CA LEU A 219 0.46 -18.41 -5.31
C LEU A 219 1.63 -17.43 -5.13
N TYR A 220 2.28 -17.46 -3.95
CA TYR A 220 3.40 -16.57 -3.67
C TYR A 220 4.64 -16.89 -4.50
N ALA A 221 4.90 -18.17 -4.77
CA ALA A 221 5.98 -18.60 -5.68
C ALA A 221 5.74 -18.09 -7.10
N SER A 222 4.49 -18.10 -7.58
CA SER A 222 4.15 -17.62 -8.93
C SER A 222 4.42 -16.13 -9.09
N TYR A 223 4.00 -15.30 -8.14
CA TYR A 223 4.30 -13.86 -8.18
C TYR A 223 5.79 -13.56 -8.01
N THR A 224 6.45 -14.28 -7.11
CA THR A 224 7.90 -14.17 -6.92
C THR A 224 8.62 -14.52 -8.22
N PHE A 225 8.27 -15.65 -8.84
CA PHE A 225 8.84 -16.09 -10.11
C PHE A 225 8.64 -15.05 -11.22
N LEU A 226 7.43 -14.50 -11.37
CA LEU A 226 7.13 -13.45 -12.35
C LEU A 226 8.03 -12.22 -12.16
N ILE A 227 8.16 -11.73 -10.93
CA ILE A 227 9.01 -10.58 -10.61
C ILE A 227 10.49 -10.89 -10.90
N PHE A 228 10.98 -12.06 -10.50
CA PHE A 228 12.38 -12.43 -10.70
C PHE A 228 12.73 -12.65 -12.17
N LYS A 229 11.79 -13.19 -12.97
CA LYS A 229 11.98 -13.52 -14.38
C LYS A 229 11.85 -12.29 -15.29
N CYS A 230 10.87 -11.42 -15.04
CA CYS A 230 10.58 -10.28 -15.90
C CYS A 230 11.50 -9.08 -15.65
N ILE A 231 11.90 -8.87 -14.40
CA ILE A 231 12.71 -7.71 -14.02
C ILE A 231 14.20 -8.07 -14.13
N GLY A 232 14.97 -7.29 -14.89
CA GLY A 232 16.38 -7.57 -15.14
C GLY A 232 17.31 -7.36 -13.92
N THR A 233 18.60 -7.17 -14.21
CA THR A 233 19.68 -7.10 -13.21
C THR A 233 20.37 -5.73 -13.16
N SER A 234 19.94 -4.77 -13.99
CA SER A 234 20.47 -3.40 -13.90
C SER A 234 20.22 -2.80 -12.50
N PRO A 235 20.98 -1.80 -12.04
CA PRO A 235 20.79 -1.23 -10.69
C PRO A 235 19.36 -0.76 -10.40
N ILE A 236 18.70 -0.19 -11.42
CA ILE A 236 17.30 0.27 -11.37
C ILE A 236 16.37 -0.93 -11.18
N GLU A 237 16.45 -1.91 -12.08
CA GLU A 237 15.62 -3.11 -12.06
C GLU A 237 15.84 -3.96 -10.82
N LYS A 238 17.10 -4.14 -10.39
CA LYS A 238 17.45 -4.83 -9.16
C LYS A 238 16.79 -4.16 -7.94
N SER A 239 16.79 -2.83 -7.88
CA SER A 239 16.12 -2.10 -6.80
C SER A 239 14.61 -2.32 -6.86
N LEU A 240 13.99 -2.16 -8.03
CA LEU A 240 12.56 -2.42 -8.22
C LEU A 240 12.19 -3.85 -7.81
N LYS A 241 12.95 -4.86 -8.25
CA LYS A 241 12.72 -6.28 -7.94
C LYS A 241 12.56 -6.52 -6.44
N TYR A 242 13.53 -6.08 -5.64
CA TYR A 242 13.47 -6.27 -4.19
C TYR A 242 12.40 -5.41 -3.53
N ILE A 243 12.19 -4.17 -3.99
CA ILE A 243 11.14 -3.31 -3.45
C ILE A 243 9.75 -3.88 -3.70
N LEU A 244 9.46 -4.34 -4.93
CA LEU A 244 8.15 -4.91 -5.28
C LEU A 244 7.85 -6.18 -4.50
N LEU A 245 8.84 -7.05 -4.33
CA LEU A 245 8.69 -8.28 -3.53
C LEU A 245 8.36 -7.95 -2.07
N THR A 246 9.17 -7.09 -1.43
CA THR A 246 8.94 -6.68 -0.04
C THR A 246 7.63 -5.94 0.12
N TYR A 247 7.26 -5.08 -0.84
CA TYR A 247 6.02 -4.32 -0.81
C TYR A 247 4.78 -5.22 -0.92
N LEU A 248 4.80 -6.23 -1.80
CA LEU A 248 3.73 -7.22 -1.90
C LEU A 248 3.57 -8.01 -0.59
N LEU A 249 4.67 -8.49 -0.02
CA LEU A 249 4.64 -9.29 1.21
C LEU A 249 4.05 -8.48 2.37
N ILE A 250 4.46 -7.22 2.51
CA ILE A 250 4.00 -6.38 3.62
C ILE A 250 2.56 -5.91 3.40
N ALA A 251 2.20 -5.53 2.17
CA ALA A 251 0.83 -5.13 1.86
C ALA A 251 -0.17 -6.28 2.12
N ASN A 252 0.27 -7.54 1.94
CA ASN A 252 -0.53 -8.73 2.20
C ASN A 252 -0.82 -8.98 3.71
N LEU A 253 -0.16 -8.26 4.62
CA LEU A 253 -0.50 -8.28 6.06
C LEU A 253 -1.81 -7.55 6.36
N LYS A 254 -2.24 -6.60 5.50
CA LYS A 254 -3.45 -5.80 5.74
C LYS A 254 -4.66 -6.23 4.93
N GLY A 255 -4.45 -6.89 3.79
CA GLY A 255 -5.50 -7.27 2.85
C GLY A 255 -4.98 -8.32 1.89
N ASN A 256 -5.86 -9.08 1.25
CA ASN A 256 -5.43 -10.01 0.21
C ASN A 256 -5.00 -9.24 -1.05
N VAL A 257 -3.69 -9.09 -1.24
CA VAL A 257 -3.11 -8.37 -2.39
C VAL A 257 -2.98 -9.29 -3.62
N CYS A 258 -3.08 -10.60 -3.42
CA CYS A 258 -2.94 -11.59 -4.48
C CYS A 258 -4.24 -11.82 -5.27
N THR A 259 -5.33 -11.16 -4.89
CA THR A 259 -6.56 -11.09 -5.71
C THR A 259 -6.47 -9.93 -6.70
N PRO A 260 -7.28 -9.93 -7.78
CA PRO A 260 -7.25 -8.84 -8.76
C PRO A 260 -7.52 -7.48 -8.11
N ASN A 261 -6.51 -6.60 -8.10
CA ASN A 261 -6.57 -5.25 -7.56
C ASN A 261 -5.60 -4.31 -8.30
N ASP A 262 -5.74 -3.00 -8.03
CA ASP A 262 -4.98 -1.95 -8.73
C ASP A 262 -3.46 -2.11 -8.58
N LEU A 263 -2.98 -2.53 -7.41
CA LEU A 263 -1.54 -2.76 -7.17
C LEU A 263 -1.03 -3.91 -8.05
N LEU A 264 -1.74 -5.03 -8.07
CA LEU A 264 -1.33 -6.20 -8.82
C LEU A 264 -1.31 -5.91 -10.32
N TYR A 265 -2.33 -5.24 -10.84
CA TYR A 265 -2.35 -4.78 -12.24
C TYR A 265 -1.18 -3.84 -12.54
N GLY A 266 -0.86 -2.91 -11.64
CA GLY A 266 0.30 -2.04 -11.78
C GLY A 266 1.61 -2.81 -11.88
N ILE A 267 1.82 -3.81 -11.01
CA ILE A 267 3.02 -4.66 -11.01
C ILE A 267 3.12 -5.47 -12.31
N MET A 268 2.01 -6.06 -12.77
CA MET A 268 1.96 -6.81 -14.02
C MET A 268 2.32 -5.93 -15.21
N VAL A 269 1.71 -4.75 -15.31
CA VAL A 269 1.96 -3.79 -16.40
C VAL A 269 3.43 -3.38 -16.43
N ILE A 270 4.02 -3.00 -15.28
CA ILE A 270 5.44 -2.63 -15.21
C ILE A 270 6.33 -3.80 -15.62
N SER A 271 6.04 -5.00 -15.13
CA SER A 271 6.82 -6.21 -15.43
C SER A 271 6.79 -6.53 -16.92
N LEU A 272 5.63 -6.39 -17.57
CA LEU A 272 5.47 -6.57 -19.01
C LEU A 272 6.24 -5.51 -19.80
N PHE A 273 6.16 -4.23 -19.41
CA PHE A 273 6.90 -3.15 -20.07
C PHE A 273 8.41 -3.38 -20.01
N ILE A 274 8.94 -3.77 -18.85
CA ILE A 274 10.37 -4.09 -18.68
C ILE A 274 10.77 -5.26 -19.57
N LEU A 275 9.97 -6.33 -19.60
CA LEU A 275 10.24 -7.50 -20.42
C LEU A 275 10.27 -7.16 -21.92
N VAL A 276 9.31 -6.39 -22.42
CA VAL A 276 9.24 -5.97 -23.82
C VAL A 276 10.42 -5.07 -24.17
N TYR A 277 10.74 -4.10 -23.31
CA TYR A 277 11.86 -3.18 -23.51
C TYR A 277 13.20 -3.92 -23.57
N ASN A 278 13.44 -4.84 -22.63
CA ASN A 278 14.67 -5.63 -22.60
C ASN A 278 14.80 -6.55 -23.83
N LYS A 279 13.67 -7.10 -24.33
CA LYS A 279 13.67 -7.91 -25.56
C LYS A 279 14.04 -7.05 -26.78
N GLN A 280 13.53 -5.84 -26.88
CA GLN A 280 13.86 -4.92 -27.99
C GLN A 280 15.35 -4.55 -28.00
N ILE A 281 15.92 -4.21 -26.84
CA ILE A 281 17.36 -3.91 -26.73
C ILE A 281 18.20 -5.12 -27.15
N ASN A 282 17.88 -6.31 -26.64
CA ASN A 282 18.65 -7.51 -26.97
C ASN A 282 18.58 -7.84 -28.46
N ASN A 283 17.44 -7.60 -29.11
CA ASN A 283 17.31 -7.80 -30.56
C ASN A 283 18.10 -6.75 -31.38
N GLN A 284 18.29 -5.53 -30.88
CA GLN A 284 19.10 -4.50 -31.54
C GLN A 284 20.60 -4.74 -31.42
N ILE A 285 21.06 -5.47 -30.40
CA ILE A 285 22.48 -5.79 -30.18
C ILE A 285 22.96 -6.96 -31.05
N VAL A 286 22.03 -7.77 -31.57
CA VAL A 286 22.31 -8.98 -32.37
C VAL A 286 22.29 -8.71 -33.88
N LEU A 287 21.89 -7.51 -34.31
CA LEU A 287 21.93 -7.04 -35.71
C LEU A 287 23.15 -6.14 -35.95
#